data_AF-X1N7I3-F1
#
_entry.id   AF-X1N7I3-F1
#
_cell.length_a   1.000
_cell.length_b   1.000
_cell.length_c   1.000
_cell.angle_alpha   90.00
_cell.angle_beta   90.00
_cell.angle_gamma   90.00
#
_symmetry.space_group_name_H-M   'P 1'
#
loop_
_entity.id
_entity.type
_entity.pdbx_description
1 polymer ?
#
loop_
_entity_poly.entity_id
_entity_poly.type
_entity_poly.pdbx_seq_one_letter_code
_entity_poly.pdbx_strand_id
1 'polypeptide(L)'
;MEKPILKLTFVGDIMLGFHPILYGKGLKSTIIKKNINPFSKIIDDLSDSDFIIGNLEAILSMVNYKKLNLKAGSLRGSPFMVDFFDSFNNTILSVANNHSME
;
A
#
# COMPACT_ATOMS: atom_id res chain seq x y z
N MET A 1 5.11 23.28 -31.80
CA MET A 1 4.52 22.89 -30.50
C MET A 1 5.52 21.99 -29.81
N GLU A 2 5.84 22.28 -28.55
CA GLU A 2 6.58 21.32 -27.72
C GLU A 2 5.72 20.08 -27.50
N LYS A 3 6.37 18.91 -27.48
CA LYS A 3 5.69 17.65 -27.12
C LYS A 3 5.51 17.63 -25.60
N PRO A 4 4.34 17.25 -25.09
CA PRO A 4 4.16 17.10 -23.65
C PRO A 4 5.13 16.02 -23.13
N ILE A 5 5.80 16.32 -22.02
CA ILE A 5 6.62 15.36 -21.28
C ILE A 5 5.71 14.68 -20.26
N LEU A 6 5.73 13.34 -20.24
CA LEU A 6 5.03 12.53 -19.25
C LEU A 6 6.06 11.95 -18.28
N LYS A 7 5.87 12.19 -16.99
CA LYS A 7 6.74 11.67 -15.93
C LYS A 7 6.02 10.60 -15.10
N LEU A 8 6.62 9.41 -15.09
CA LEU A 8 6.09 8.23 -14.41
C LEU A 8 7.05 7.82 -13.30
N THR A 9 6.53 7.63 -12.09
CA THR A 9 7.28 6.99 -10.99
C THR A 9 6.77 5.58 -10.80
N PHE A 10 7.70 4.62 -10.72
CA PHE A 10 7.41 3.25 -10.35
C PHE A 10 7.93 2.98 -8.95
N VAL A 11 7.01 2.64 -8.04
CA VAL A 11 7.34 2.14 -6.72
C VAL A 11 7.20 0.62 -6.73
N GLY A 12 8.08 -0.06 -6.01
CA GLY A 12 8.04 -1.51 -5.89
C GLY A 12 6.87 -1.99 -5.02
N ASP A 13 7.09 -3.10 -4.34
CA ASP A 13 6.08 -3.75 -3.51
C ASP A 13 5.71 -2.93 -2.27
N ILE A 14 4.43 -2.61 -2.17
CA ILE A 14 3.82 -1.86 -1.08
C ILE A 14 3.11 -2.84 -0.15
N MET A 15 3.71 -3.11 1.01
CA MET A 15 3.18 -4.03 2.01
C MET A 15 2.46 -3.30 3.15
N LEU A 16 1.18 -2.95 2.97
CA LEU A 16 0.37 -2.31 4.04
C LEU A 16 -0.36 -3.32 4.95
N GLY A 17 -0.16 -4.62 4.71
CA GLY A 17 -0.77 -5.71 5.48
C GLY A 17 0.11 -6.25 6.62
N PHE A 18 -0.36 -7.34 7.23
CA PHE A 18 0.52 -8.15 8.08
C PHE A 18 1.40 -9.05 7.22
N HIS A 19 2.70 -8.77 7.21
CA HIS A 19 3.67 -9.71 6.68
C HIS A 19 3.56 -11.06 7.44
N PRO A 20 3.52 -12.23 6.77
CA PRO A 20 3.28 -13.52 7.42
C PRO A 20 4.20 -13.80 8.62
N ILE A 21 5.49 -13.48 8.48
CA ILE A 21 6.50 -13.67 9.54
C ILE A 21 6.27 -12.74 10.74
N LEU A 22 5.69 -11.55 10.52
CA LEU A 22 5.50 -10.53 11.54
C LEU A 22 4.02 -10.39 11.94
N TYR A 23 3.20 -11.42 11.75
CA TYR A 23 1.75 -11.33 11.99
C TYR A 23 1.42 -10.81 13.41
N GLY A 24 0.53 -9.83 13.49
CA GLY A 24 0.18 -9.14 14.75
C GLY A 24 1.21 -8.11 15.24
N LYS A 25 2.40 -8.05 14.63
CA LYS A 25 3.47 -7.08 14.87
C LYS A 25 3.85 -6.39 13.55
N GLY A 26 4.88 -5.54 13.54
CA GLY A 26 5.38 -4.91 12.31
C GLY A 26 4.61 -3.68 11.82
N LEU A 27 4.66 -3.43 10.50
CA LEU A 27 4.27 -2.17 9.89
C LEU A 27 2.78 -1.83 10.11
N LYS A 28 1.85 -2.73 9.76
CA LYS A 28 0.41 -2.52 10.01
C LYS A 28 0.10 -2.19 11.47
N SER A 29 0.65 -2.95 12.42
CA SER A 29 0.48 -2.68 13.85
C SER A 29 1.04 -1.31 14.25
N THR A 30 2.13 -0.87 13.64
CA THR A 30 2.75 0.43 13.91
C THR A 30 1.92 1.57 13.34
N ILE A 31 1.46 1.44 12.09
CA ILE A 31 0.57 2.39 11.43
C ILE A 31 -0.69 2.61 12.27
N ILE A 32 -1.36 1.53 12.68
CA ILE A 32 -2.62 1.62 13.45
C ILE A 32 -2.37 2.22 14.83
N LYS A 33 -1.33 1.77 15.56
CA LYS A 33 -1.07 2.23 16.94
C LYS A 33 -0.61 3.68 17.01
N LYS A 34 0.16 4.14 16.01
CA LYS A 34 0.77 5.47 16.01
C LYS A 34 0.05 6.47 15.10
N ASN A 35 -0.93 6.01 14.31
CA ASN A 35 -1.62 6.81 13.30
C ASN A 35 -0.64 7.52 12.33
N ILE A 36 0.27 6.75 11.72
CA ILE A 36 1.33 7.28 10.86
C ILE A 36 1.09 6.91 9.40
N ASN A 37 1.23 7.88 8.49
CA ASN A 37 1.34 7.63 7.06
C ASN A 37 2.79 7.18 6.72
N PRO A 38 2.98 5.95 6.19
CA PRO A 38 4.32 5.42 5.89
C PRO A 38 5.04 6.18 4.77
N PHE A 39 4.34 6.94 3.95
CA PHE A 39 4.90 7.69 2.82
C PHE A 39 5.30 9.13 3.15
N SER A 40 5.02 9.59 4.37
CA SER A 40 5.21 11.00 4.80
C SER A 40 6.60 11.58 4.54
N LYS A 41 7.65 10.75 4.44
CA LYS A 41 9.03 11.21 4.19
C LYS A 41 9.46 11.22 2.72
N ILE A 42 8.67 10.61 1.84
CA ILE A 42 8.98 10.48 0.41
C ILE A 42 7.89 11.12 -0.47
N ILE A 43 6.90 11.73 0.15
CA ILE A 43 5.74 12.28 -0.55
C ILE A 43 6.15 13.37 -1.56
N ASP A 44 7.10 14.22 -1.20
CA ASP A 44 7.58 15.29 -2.07
C ASP A 44 8.29 14.71 -3.31
N ASP A 45 9.06 13.64 -3.14
CA ASP A 45 9.74 12.93 -4.24
C ASP A 45 8.74 12.23 -5.18
N LEU A 46 7.64 11.73 -4.62
CA LEU A 46 6.59 11.05 -5.38
C LEU A 46 5.66 12.05 -6.10
N SER A 47 5.45 13.23 -5.53
CA SER A 47 4.52 14.25 -6.04
C SER A 47 5.01 14.98 -7.30
N ASP A 48 6.29 14.85 -7.65
CA ASP A 48 6.88 15.44 -8.86
C ASP A 48 6.61 14.60 -10.14
N SER A 49 5.65 13.67 -10.09
CA SER A 49 5.27 12.81 -11.21
C SER A 49 3.80 12.95 -11.56
N ASP A 50 3.48 12.77 -12.84
CA ASP A 50 2.09 12.77 -13.33
C ASP A 50 1.34 11.54 -12.83
N PHE A 51 2.02 10.39 -12.83
CA PHE A 51 1.49 9.13 -12.32
C PHE A 51 2.52 8.40 -11.43
N ILE A 52 2.02 7.79 -10.37
CA ILE A 52 2.72 6.83 -9.54
C ILE A 52 2.11 5.46 -9.79
N ILE A 53 2.96 4.49 -10.15
CA ILE A 53 2.56 3.13 -10.43
C ILE A 53 3.22 2.25 -9.37
N GLY A 54 2.41 1.45 -8.67
CA GLY A 54 2.89 0.62 -7.57
C GLY A 54 2.24 -0.75 -7.52
N ASN A 55 2.86 -1.66 -6.78
CA ASN A 55 2.33 -2.99 -6.55
C ASN A 55 1.88 -3.14 -5.09
N LEU A 56 0.56 -3.18 -4.85
CA LEU A 56 -0.01 -3.33 -3.53
C LEU A 56 -0.11 -4.80 -3.14
N GLU A 57 0.85 -5.27 -2.34
CA GLU A 57 0.98 -6.69 -1.96
C GLU A 57 0.08 -7.13 -0.81
N ALA A 58 -0.90 -6.30 -0.45
CA ALA A 58 -1.85 -6.61 0.60
C ALA A 58 -3.26 -6.18 0.23
N ILE A 59 -4.22 -7.07 0.41
CA ILE A 59 -5.64 -6.74 0.26
C ILE A 59 -6.04 -5.76 1.37
N LEU A 60 -6.55 -4.59 1.01
CA LEU A 60 -7.08 -3.59 1.95
C LEU A 60 -8.57 -3.84 2.21
N SER A 61 -8.88 -4.93 2.90
CA SER A 61 -10.26 -5.28 3.23
C SER A 61 -10.36 -6.02 4.55
N MET A 62 -11.41 -5.75 5.32
CA MET A 62 -11.74 -6.50 6.53
C MET A 62 -12.76 -7.61 6.29
N VAL A 63 -13.26 -7.77 5.06
CA VAL A 63 -14.19 -8.85 4.71
C VAL A 63 -13.51 -10.20 4.98
N ASN A 64 -14.20 -11.09 5.70
CA ASN A 64 -13.72 -12.41 6.13
C ASN A 64 -12.46 -12.42 7.01
N TYR A 65 -12.03 -11.27 7.56
CA TYR A 65 -10.91 -11.23 8.49
C TYR A 65 -11.20 -12.01 9.78
N LYS A 66 -10.25 -12.85 10.20
CA LYS A 66 -10.33 -13.60 11.46
C LYS A 66 -9.03 -13.41 12.25
N LYS A 67 -9.11 -12.71 13.38
CA LYS A 67 -7.95 -12.23 14.17
C LYS A 67 -6.88 -13.29 14.45
N LEU A 68 -7.28 -14.51 14.78
CA LEU A 68 -6.39 -15.62 15.15
C LEU A 68 -6.11 -16.60 13.99
N ASN A 69 -6.63 -16.32 12.80
CA ASN A 69 -6.38 -17.14 11.62
C ASN A 69 -5.33 -16.45 10.76
N LEU A 70 -4.11 -17.01 10.75
CA LEU A 70 -2.99 -16.48 9.97
C LEU A 70 -3.34 -16.33 8.50
N LYS A 71 -3.97 -17.32 7.87
CA LYS A 71 -4.36 -17.27 6.45
C LYS A 71 -5.33 -16.12 6.16
N ALA A 72 -6.31 -15.92 7.04
CA ALA A 72 -7.31 -14.86 6.84
C ALA A 72 -6.74 -13.45 7.10
N GLY A 73 -5.64 -13.34 7.83
CA GLY A 73 -5.09 -12.07 8.27
C GLY A 73 -3.75 -11.68 7.64
N SER A 74 -2.96 -12.63 7.15
CA SER A 74 -1.71 -12.37 6.43
C SER A 74 -2.01 -11.59 5.16
N LEU A 75 -1.08 -10.72 4.76
CA LEU A 75 -1.19 -9.93 3.53
C LEU A 75 -2.50 -9.14 3.44
N ARG A 76 -3.04 -8.75 4.61
CA ARG A 76 -4.29 -8.01 4.72
C ARG A 76 -4.09 -6.71 5.49
N GLY A 77 -4.30 -5.59 4.82
CA GLY A 77 -4.28 -4.25 5.39
C GLY A 77 -5.62 -3.85 5.99
N SER A 78 -5.78 -2.57 6.30
CA SER A 78 -7.07 -2.00 6.70
C SER A 78 -7.60 -1.12 5.56
N PRO A 79 -8.92 -1.05 5.30
CA PRO A 79 -9.49 -0.20 4.25
C PRO A 79 -9.03 1.26 4.31
N PHE A 80 -8.96 1.88 5.50
CA PHE A 80 -8.51 3.28 5.65
C PHE A 80 -7.09 3.53 5.12
N MET A 81 -6.27 2.49 4.95
CA MET A 81 -4.91 2.66 4.43
C MET A 81 -4.91 3.03 2.95
N VAL A 82 -6.06 2.96 2.27
CA VAL A 82 -6.22 3.51 0.91
C VAL A 82 -6.03 5.03 0.91
N ASP A 83 -6.41 5.71 2.00
CA ASP A 83 -6.32 7.17 2.15
C ASP A 83 -4.85 7.65 2.14
N PHE A 84 -3.88 6.75 2.37
CA PHE A 84 -2.46 7.10 2.22
C PHE A 84 -2.07 7.44 0.77
N PHE A 85 -2.85 6.97 -0.20
CA PHE A 85 -2.64 7.25 -1.61
C PHE A 85 -3.30 8.55 -2.08
N ASP A 86 -4.23 9.13 -1.30
CA ASP A 86 -4.81 10.45 -1.58
C ASP A 86 -3.79 11.58 -1.49
N SER A 87 -2.65 11.29 -0.85
CA SER A 87 -1.54 12.24 -0.74
C SER A 87 -0.67 12.30 -2.00
N PHE A 88 -1.02 11.52 -3.04
CA PHE A 88 -0.34 11.47 -4.33
C PHE A 88 -1.22 12.04 -5.44
N ASN A 89 -0.62 12.50 -6.55
CA ASN A 89 -1.36 13.04 -7.71
C ASN A 89 -2.31 11.98 -8.34
N ASN A 90 -1.78 11.14 -9.22
CA ASN A 90 -2.52 10.04 -9.83
C ASN A 90 -1.82 8.72 -9.50
N THR A 91 -2.44 7.88 -8.68
CA THR A 91 -1.86 6.59 -8.29
C THR A 91 -2.58 5.44 -8.99
N ILE A 92 -1.80 4.55 -9.59
CA ILE A 92 -2.25 3.31 -10.21
C ILE A 92 -1.61 2.16 -9.44
N LEU A 93 -2.43 1.30 -8.85
CA LEU A 93 -1.94 0.14 -8.08
C LEU A 93 -2.29 -1.15 -8.79
N SER A 94 -1.31 -2.00 -9.08
CA SER A 94 -1.56 -3.42 -9.27
C SER A 94 -1.85 -4.04 -7.90
N VAL A 95 -2.92 -4.81 -7.76
CA VAL A 95 -3.28 -5.44 -6.48
C VAL A 95 -2.80 -6.88 -6.50
N ALA A 96 -1.93 -7.22 -5.54
CA ALA A 96 -1.53 -8.56 -5.17
C ALA A 96 -1.22 -9.46 -6.38
N ASN A 97 -0.38 -8.99 -7.31
CA ASN A 97 -0.16 -9.63 -8.61
C ASN A 97 0.30 -11.11 -8.48
N ASN A 98 0.97 -11.46 -7.39
CA ASN A 98 1.39 -12.81 -7.02
C ASN A 98 0.67 -13.37 -5.76
N HIS A 99 0.19 -12.51 -4.85
CA HIS A 99 -0.46 -12.93 -3.60
C HIS A 99 -2.00 -12.94 -3.63
N SER A 100 -2.65 -12.54 -4.74
CA SER A 100 -4.12 -12.50 -4.87
C SER A 100 -4.80 -13.87 -4.69
N MET A 101 -4.03 -14.94 -4.90
CA MET A 101 -4.49 -16.33 -4.87
C MET A 101 -3.95 -17.12 -3.67
N GLU A 102 -3.19 -16.48 -2.78
CA GLU A 102 -2.75 -17.07 -1.49
C GLU A 102 -3.76 -16.81 -0.36
#